data_AF-A0A3M1JHH9-F1
#
_entry.id   AF-A0A3M1JHH9-F1
#
_cell.length_a   1.000
_cell.length_b   1.000
_cell.length_c   1.000
_cell.angle_alpha   90.00
_cell.angle_beta   90.00
_cell.angle_gamma   90.00
#
_symmetry.space_group_name_H-M   'P 1'
#
loop_
_entity.id
_entity.type
_entity.pdbx_description
1 polymer ?
#
loop_
_entity_poly.entity_id
_entity_poly.type
_entity_poly.pdbx_seq_one_letter_code
_entity_poly.pdbx_strand_id
1 'polypeptide(L)'
;MATRFAEAMDDPTASLEELESVVIRFAGDSGDGMQLTGAQFTSSTALEGSDLATFPDFPAEIRAPVGTTFGVSAFQINFGSSAILTAGDAPDVLVAMNPAAL
;
A
#
# COMPACT_ATOMS: atom_id res chain seq x y z
N MET A 1 -21.95 -4.29 5.76
CA MET A 1 -21.83 -3.33 4.65
C MET A 1 -20.56 -3.68 3.90
N ALA A 2 -20.59 -4.76 3.09
CA ALA A 2 -19.40 -5.34 2.45
C ALA A 2 -19.82 -6.06 1.15
N THR A 3 -20.34 -5.32 0.17
CA THR A 3 -20.90 -5.92 -1.05
C THR A 3 -20.52 -5.19 -2.35
N ARG A 4 -19.78 -4.08 -2.30
CA ARG A 4 -19.49 -3.28 -3.51
C ARG A 4 -18.20 -3.62 -4.26
N PHE A 5 -17.25 -4.33 -3.65
CA PHE A 5 -15.95 -4.59 -4.30
C PHE A 5 -16.02 -5.67 -5.39
N ALA A 6 -16.98 -6.60 -5.30
CA ALA A 6 -17.14 -7.66 -6.30
C ALA A 6 -17.90 -7.20 -7.56
N GLU A 7 -18.70 -6.12 -7.49
CA GLU A 7 -19.52 -5.68 -8.63
C GLU A 7 -18.69 -5.03 -9.76
N ALA A 8 -17.53 -4.44 -9.44
CA ALA A 8 -16.69 -3.76 -10.45
C ALA A 8 -15.84 -4.71 -11.30
N MET A 9 -15.55 -5.93 -10.82
CA MET A 9 -14.65 -6.86 -11.52
C MET A 9 -15.33 -7.70 -12.61
N ASP A 10 -16.67 -7.63 -12.73
CA ASP A 10 -17.47 -8.40 -13.70
C ASP A 10 -18.31 -7.49 -14.62
N ASP A 11 -18.02 -6.19 -14.66
CA ASP A 11 -18.64 -5.27 -15.61
C ASP A 11 -17.87 -5.31 -16.95
N PRO A 12 -18.45 -5.91 -18.02
CA PRO A 12 -17.79 -5.99 -19.32
C PRO A 12 -17.63 -4.63 -20.00
N THR A 13 -18.19 -3.55 -19.43
CA THR A 13 -18.02 -2.17 -19.91
C THR A 13 -16.94 -1.39 -19.18
N ALA A 14 -16.34 -1.94 -18.12
CA ALA A 14 -15.21 -1.33 -17.44
C ALA A 14 -13.98 -1.29 -18.38
N SER A 15 -13.50 -0.09 -18.68
CA SER A 15 -12.28 0.11 -19.46
C SER A 15 -11.05 -0.18 -18.61
N LEU A 16 -10.18 -1.07 -19.09
CA LEU A 16 -8.85 -1.25 -18.49
C LEU A 16 -8.00 -0.01 -18.78
N GLU A 17 -7.44 0.57 -17.72
CA GLU A 17 -6.50 1.68 -17.80
C GLU A 17 -5.08 1.17 -17.61
N GLU A 18 -4.18 1.53 -18.53
CA GLU A 18 -2.75 1.30 -18.36
C GLU A 18 -2.15 2.45 -17.56
N LEU A 19 -1.58 2.13 -16.39
CA LEU A 19 -0.91 3.10 -15.53
C LEU A 19 0.61 3.04 -15.74
N GLU A 20 1.26 4.19 -15.84
CA GLU A 20 2.73 4.25 -15.96
C GLU A 20 3.45 3.85 -14.67
N SER A 21 2.85 4.17 -13.52
CA SER A 21 3.27 3.76 -12.19
C SER A 21 2.08 3.70 -11.23
N VAL A 22 2.24 3.04 -10.09
CA VAL A 22 1.23 2.98 -9.04
C VAL A 22 1.86 3.08 -7.66
N VAL A 23 1.22 3.86 -6.78
CA VAL A 23 1.61 4.03 -5.38
C VAL A 23 0.68 3.21 -4.49
N ILE A 24 1.24 2.19 -3.84
CA ILE A 24 0.53 1.36 -2.86
C ILE A 24 1.02 1.70 -1.45
N ARG A 25 0.10 1.94 -0.53
CA ARG A 25 0.40 2.09 0.90
C ARG A 25 -0.26 0.97 1.70
N PHE A 26 0.56 0.19 2.40
CA PHE A 26 0.12 -0.74 3.43
C PHE A 26 0.12 -0.02 4.77
N ALA A 27 -1.00 -0.03 5.50
CA ALA A 27 -1.11 0.66 6.79
C ALA A 27 -1.86 -0.18 7.83
N GLY A 28 -1.43 -0.11 9.08
CA GLY A 28 -1.98 -0.88 10.20
C GLY A 28 -1.28 -0.54 11.51
N ASP A 29 -1.65 -1.17 12.61
CA ASP A 29 -1.00 -0.95 13.91
C ASP A 29 0.39 -1.57 13.90
N SER A 30 1.36 -0.94 14.56
CA SER A 30 2.70 -1.52 14.70
C SER A 30 2.64 -2.98 15.18
N GLY A 31 3.14 -3.90 14.35
CA GLY A 31 3.05 -5.35 14.58
C GLY A 31 2.10 -6.11 13.66
N ASP A 32 1.18 -5.43 12.95
CA ASP A 32 0.25 -6.08 12.01
C ASP A 32 0.93 -6.58 10.72
N GLY A 33 2.19 -6.20 10.48
CA GLY A 33 3.03 -6.80 9.44
C GLY A 33 3.16 -6.01 8.13
N MET A 34 2.73 -4.74 8.08
CA MET A 34 2.86 -3.83 6.94
C MET A 34 4.28 -3.72 6.38
N GLN A 35 5.35 -3.71 7.21
CA GLN A 35 6.73 -3.68 6.70
C GLN A 35 7.18 -5.02 6.14
N LEU A 36 6.75 -6.14 6.75
CA LEU A 36 7.07 -7.47 6.22
C LEU A 36 6.40 -7.66 4.85
N THR A 37 5.09 -7.36 4.77
CA THR A 37 4.33 -7.39 3.52
C THR A 37 4.93 -6.45 2.48
N GLY A 38 5.23 -5.21 2.86
CA GLY A 38 5.86 -4.22 1.98
C GLY A 38 7.23 -4.66 1.45
N ALA A 39 8.08 -5.26 2.30
CA ALA A 39 9.37 -5.79 1.87
C ALA A 39 9.25 -6.98 0.92
N GLN A 40 8.31 -7.91 1.16
CA GLN A 40 8.05 -9.03 0.25
C GLN A 40 7.48 -8.56 -1.09
N PHE A 41 6.58 -7.57 -1.07
CA PHE A 41 6.05 -6.94 -2.27
C PHE A 41 7.18 -6.27 -3.06
N THR A 42 8.01 -5.46 -2.40
CA THR A 42 9.19 -4.82 -3.00
C THR A 42 10.12 -5.83 -3.67
N SER A 43 10.44 -6.93 -2.98
CA SER A 43 11.30 -7.97 -3.55
C SER A 43 10.68 -8.61 -4.78
N SER A 44 9.37 -8.88 -4.76
CA SER A 44 8.67 -9.49 -5.89
C SER A 44 8.62 -8.52 -7.08
N THR A 45 8.28 -7.25 -6.84
CA THR A 45 8.26 -6.19 -7.85
C THR A 45 9.63 -5.99 -8.52
N ALA A 46 10.71 -6.03 -7.73
CA ALA A 46 12.07 -5.93 -8.26
C ALA A 46 12.46 -7.16 -9.11
N LEU A 47 12.05 -8.37 -8.70
CA LEU A 47 12.30 -9.60 -9.45
C LEU A 47 11.56 -9.64 -10.80
N GLU A 48 10.38 -9.04 -10.86
CA GLU A 48 9.64 -8.84 -12.11
C GLU A 48 10.24 -7.73 -13.00
N GLY A 49 11.22 -6.99 -12.49
CA GLY A 49 11.98 -5.98 -13.27
C GLY A 49 11.34 -4.60 -13.34
N SER A 50 10.36 -4.29 -12.48
CA SER A 50 9.83 -2.92 -12.37
C SER A 50 10.82 -2.02 -11.64
N ASP A 51 10.92 -0.76 -12.07
CA ASP A 51 11.60 0.24 -11.25
C ASP A 51 10.71 0.64 -10.08
N LEU A 52 11.31 0.98 -8.94
CA LEU A 52 10.56 1.21 -7.72
C LEU A 52 11.27 2.13 -6.72
N ALA A 53 10.48 2.76 -5.87
CA ALA A 53 10.94 3.47 -4.68
C ALA A 53 10.02 3.14 -3.49
N THR A 54 10.61 3.00 -2.30
CA THR A 54 9.87 2.64 -1.08
C THR A 54 10.03 3.70 0.00
N PHE A 55 9.07 3.74 0.91
CA PHE A 55 9.09 4.60 2.09
C PHE A 55 8.44 3.87 3.28
N PRO A 56 9.24 3.31 4.20
CA PRO A 56 8.72 2.78 5.45
C PRO A 56 8.44 3.93 6.43
N ASP A 57 7.26 3.91 7.05
CA ASP A 57 6.79 4.90 8.01
C ASP A 57 6.44 4.21 9.34
N PHE A 58 6.94 4.76 10.44
CA PHE A 58 6.83 4.19 11.78
C PHE A 58 6.27 5.23 12.75
N PRO A 59 5.32 4.88 13.62
CA PRO A 59 4.76 5.80 14.59
C PRO A 59 5.82 6.21 15.60
N ALA A 60 5.71 7.44 16.09
CA ALA A 60 6.57 7.92 17.17
C ALA A 60 6.29 7.22 18.51
N GLU A 61 5.09 6.67 18.69
CA GLU A 61 4.67 6.01 19.92
C GLU A 61 5.02 4.52 19.88
N ILE A 62 5.90 4.10 20.80
CA ILE A 62 6.42 2.73 20.85
C ILE A 62 5.37 1.75 21.43
N ARG A 63 4.36 2.23 22.17
CA ARG A 63 3.29 1.41 22.74
C ARG A 63 1.94 2.12 22.70
N ALA A 64 1.50 2.48 21.51
CA ALA A 64 0.18 3.06 21.34
C ALA A 64 -0.90 2.04 21.75
N PRO A 65 -2.03 2.48 22.31
CA PRO A 65 -3.16 1.60 22.50
C PRO A 65 -3.61 1.03 21.15
N VAL A 66 -3.89 -0.28 21.12
CA VAL A 66 -4.34 -0.99 19.91
C VAL A 66 -5.61 -0.34 19.36
N GLY A 67 -5.68 -0.21 18.04
CA GLY A 67 -6.79 0.39 17.32
C GLY A 67 -6.85 1.91 17.39
N THR A 68 -5.74 2.57 17.79
CA THR A 68 -5.63 4.03 17.78
C THR A 68 -4.69 4.52 16.69
N THR A 69 -4.95 5.70 16.16
CA THR A 69 -4.15 6.30 15.08
C THR A 69 -2.70 6.57 15.49
N PHE A 70 -2.42 6.72 16.78
CA PHE A 70 -1.06 6.91 17.30
C PHE A 70 -0.14 5.72 17.07
N GLY A 71 -0.70 4.51 16.90
CA GLY A 71 0.05 3.27 16.68
C GLY A 71 0.21 2.88 15.22
N VAL A 72 -0.37 3.67 14.31
CA VAL A 72 -0.41 3.31 12.90
C VAL A 72 0.98 3.47 12.30
N SER A 73 1.45 2.38 11.70
CA SER A 73 2.62 2.33 10.85
C SER A 73 2.19 2.18 9.39
N ALA A 74 3.08 2.53 8.47
CA ALA A 74 2.84 2.29 7.06
C ALA A 74 4.09 1.82 6.31
N PHE A 75 3.87 1.25 5.14
CA PHE A 75 4.90 0.99 4.15
C PHE A 75 4.35 1.41 2.79
N GLN A 76 5.01 2.34 2.13
CA GLN A 76 4.64 2.78 0.80
C GLN A 76 5.63 2.27 -0.24
N ILE A 77 5.12 1.86 -1.38
CA ILE A 77 5.89 1.54 -2.58
C ILE A 77 5.27 2.23 -3.78
N ASN A 78 6.10 2.89 -4.57
CA ASN A 78 5.78 3.33 -5.92
C ASN A 78 6.57 2.46 -6.89
N PHE A 79 5.92 1.88 -7.90
CA PHE A 79 6.59 1.08 -8.91
C PHE A 79 5.94 1.26 -10.28
N GLY A 80 6.71 1.07 -11.34
CA GLY A 80 6.23 1.26 -12.70
C GLY A 80 7.22 0.78 -13.77
N SER A 81 6.83 0.97 -15.03
CA SER A 81 7.64 0.61 -16.20
C SER A 81 8.67 1.68 -16.57
N SER A 82 8.53 2.88 -16.00
CA SER A 82 9.43 4.02 -16.20
C SER A 82 10.25 4.28 -14.94
N ALA A 83 11.26 5.15 -15.03
CA ALA A 83 12.14 5.45 -13.90
C ALA A 83 11.35 6.02 -12.70
N ILE A 84 11.48 5.41 -11.52
CA ILE A 84 10.81 5.81 -10.28
C ILE A 84 11.84 6.38 -9.31
N LEU A 85 11.71 7.68 -9.03
CA LEU A 85 12.68 8.40 -8.18
C LEU A 85 12.11 8.79 -6.81
N THR A 86 10.81 8.62 -6.60
CA THR A 86 10.13 8.96 -5.34
C THR A 86 9.11 7.89 -5.00
N ALA A 87 8.85 7.70 -3.70
CA ALA A 87 7.81 6.79 -3.24
C ALA A 87 6.37 7.30 -3.53
N GLY A 88 6.21 8.49 -4.13
CA GLY A 88 4.91 9.14 -4.35
C GLY A 88 4.40 9.93 -3.15
N ASP A 89 3.52 10.91 -3.40
CA ASP A 89 2.96 11.79 -2.36
C ASP A 89 1.69 11.19 -1.72
N ALA A 90 0.81 10.62 -2.54
CA ALA A 90 -0.45 10.01 -2.12
C ALA A 90 -0.58 8.59 -2.69
N PRO A 91 -1.22 7.66 -1.96
CA PRO A 91 -1.47 6.34 -2.48
C PRO A 91 -2.61 6.32 -3.50
N ASP A 92 -2.40 5.63 -4.61
CA ASP A 92 -3.47 5.21 -5.51
C ASP A 92 -4.27 4.06 -4.88
N VAL A 93 -3.58 3.20 -4.12
CA VAL A 93 -4.17 2.06 -3.40
C VAL A 93 -3.76 2.09 -1.93
N LEU A 94 -4.76 2.08 -1.05
CA LEU A 94 -4.58 1.88 0.39
C LEU A 94 -4.97 0.44 0.77
N VAL A 95 -4.02 -0.28 1.35
CA VAL A 95 -4.25 -1.58 2.00
C VAL A 95 -4.27 -1.37 3.50
N ALA A 96 -5.48 -1.14 4.04
CA ALA A 96 -5.70 -1.02 5.47
C ALA A 96 -5.80 -2.41 6.12
N MET A 97 -4.83 -2.75 6.96
CA MET A 97 -4.74 -4.04 7.66
C MET A 97 -5.65 -4.08 8.90
N ASN A 98 -6.10 -2.91 9.36
CA ASN A 98 -7.07 -2.77 10.43
C ASN A 98 -7.88 -1.46 10.26
N PRO A 99 -8.96 -1.25 11.04
CA PRO A 99 -9.78 -0.03 10.94
C PRO A 99 -9.12 1.27 11.41
N ALA A 100 -8.05 1.22 12.22
CA ALA A 100 -7.35 2.42 12.69
C ALA A 100 -6.53 3.09 11.58
N ALA A 101 -6.27 2.37 10.50
CA ALA A 101 -5.52 2.82 9.33
C ALA A 101 -6.40 3.45 8.21
N LEU A 102 -7.69 3.68 8.46
CA LEU A 102 -8.65 4.26 7.51
C LEU A 102 -8.89 5.76 7.73
#